data_AF-A0A835ESU7-F1
#
_entry.id   AF-A0A835ESU7-F1
#
_cell.length_a   1.000
_cell.length_b   1.000
_cell.length_c   1.000
_cell.angle_alpha   90.00
_cell.angle_beta   90.00
_cell.angle_gamma   90.00
#
_symmetry.space_group_name_H-M   'P 1'
#
loop_
_entity.id
_entity.type
_entity.pdbx_description
1 polymer ?
#
loop_
_entity_poly.entity_id
_entity_poly.type
_entity_poly.pdbx_seq_one_letter_code
_entity_poly.pdbx_strand_id
1 'polypeptide(L)'
;MVSASQDILPGTEDGVVFKLSEGCYKGIVYTLHNEMPLHIANNIERLVKDALEQAGVMAKDLNKDVFWAVHPGGRKILDMVETRLGLEKAKLEAAREVMRRHGNTLSSCIMVVLDEMRRRSVERSMATAGEGLEWGLLFAFGPGITVETILLRALPIS
;
A
#
# COMPACT_ATOMS: atom_id res chain seq x y z
N MET A 1 -6.53 -0.94 -13.76
CA MET A 1 -7.31 -0.99 -12.51
C MET A 1 -8.55 -1.82 -12.77
N VAL A 2 -8.89 -2.75 -11.87
CA VAL A 2 -10.05 -3.65 -12.02
C VAL A 2 -11.16 -3.26 -11.04
N SER A 3 -10.83 -3.01 -9.78
CA SER A 3 -11.75 -2.50 -8.76
C SER A 3 -11.02 -1.58 -7.77
N ALA A 4 -11.79 -0.76 -7.05
CA ALA A 4 -11.30 0.10 -5.97
C ALA A 4 -12.34 0.18 -4.86
N SER A 5 -11.89 0.18 -3.61
CA SER A 5 -12.72 0.39 -2.42
C SER A 5 -11.97 1.26 -1.40
N GLN A 6 -12.75 1.93 -0.55
CA GLN A 6 -12.25 2.79 0.50
C GLN A 6 -12.89 2.39 1.82
N ASP A 7 -12.08 2.13 2.84
CA ASP A 7 -12.52 1.84 4.20
C ASP A 7 -12.02 2.94 5.15
N ILE A 8 -12.90 3.43 6.03
CA ILE A 8 -12.50 4.23 7.19
C ILE A 8 -12.44 3.29 8.39
N LEU A 9 -11.26 3.13 8.99
CA LEU A 9 -11.11 2.21 10.11
C LEU A 9 -11.86 2.74 11.34
N PRO A 10 -12.72 1.95 12.00
CA PRO A 10 -13.51 2.44 13.13
C PRO A 10 -12.64 2.94 14.29
N GLY A 11 -13.00 4.10 14.88
CA GLY A 11 -12.30 4.65 16.05
C GLY A 11 -10.91 5.23 15.76
N THR A 12 -10.65 5.58 14.50
CA THR A 12 -9.36 6.11 14.05
C THR A 12 -9.46 7.53 13.49
N GLU A 13 -10.56 8.23 13.74
CA GLU A 13 -10.88 9.55 13.17
C GLU A 13 -9.78 10.59 13.44
N ASP A 14 -9.15 10.52 14.62
CA ASP A 14 -8.03 11.38 15.01
C ASP A 14 -6.63 10.75 14.76
N GLY A 15 -6.59 9.59 14.10
CA GLY A 15 -5.36 8.83 13.89
C GLY A 15 -4.34 9.54 13.00
N VAL A 16 -4.83 10.21 11.96
CA VAL A 16 -4.05 11.04 11.05
C VAL A 16 -4.85 12.31 10.74
N VAL A 17 -4.35 13.48 11.18
CA VAL A 17 -5.08 14.74 11.04
C VAL A 17 -4.17 15.83 10.47
N PHE A 18 -4.67 16.52 9.44
CA PHE A 18 -4.06 17.72 8.88
C PHE A 18 -4.93 18.93 9.23
N LYS A 19 -4.36 19.94 9.88
CA LYS A 19 -5.05 21.21 10.19
C LYS A 19 -4.29 22.38 9.57
N LEU A 20 -5.01 23.26 8.88
CA LEU A 20 -4.45 24.56 8.51
C LEU A 20 -4.43 25.44 9.77
N SER A 21 -3.25 25.92 10.14
CA SER A 21 -3.05 26.80 11.29
C SER A 21 -2.74 28.22 10.82
N GLU A 22 -3.48 29.18 11.36
CA GLU A 22 -3.27 30.62 11.19
C GLU A 22 -2.68 31.29 12.45
N GLY A 23 -2.38 30.49 13.49
CA GLY A 23 -1.81 30.96 14.76
C GLY A 23 -0.30 31.27 14.68
N CYS A 24 0.41 31.21 15.82
CA CYS A 24 1.85 31.53 15.88
C CYS A 24 2.71 30.73 14.88
N TYR A 25 2.28 29.53 14.51
CA TYR A 25 2.81 28.79 13.37
C TYR A 25 1.79 28.84 12.24
N LYS A 26 2.16 29.51 11.14
CA LYS A 26 1.37 29.54 9.91
C LYS A 26 1.74 28.33 9.05
N GLY A 27 0.76 27.53 8.63
CA GLY A 27 0.98 26.38 7.75
C GLY A 27 0.12 25.18 8.08
N ILE A 28 0.51 24.01 7.56
CA ILE A 28 -0.19 22.74 7.81
C ILE A 28 0.43 22.07 9.04
N VAL A 29 -0.37 21.90 10.10
CA VAL A 29 -0.01 21.12 11.28
C VAL A 29 -0.49 19.69 11.07
N TYR A 30 0.44 18.75 11.22
CA TYR A 30 0.19 17.34 10.99
C TYR A 30 0.33 16.54 12.28
N THR A 31 -0.72 15.81 12.65
CA THR A 31 -0.75 14.95 13.83
C THR A 31 -0.84 13.49 13.39
N LEU A 32 0.06 12.67 13.95
CA LEU A 32 0.14 11.23 13.71
C LEU A 32 0.03 10.47 15.03
N HIS A 33 -0.96 9.59 15.14
CA HIS A 33 -1.03 8.64 16.25
C HIS A 33 -0.11 7.43 15.99
N ASN A 34 0.62 7.03 17.04
CA ASN A 34 1.58 5.92 16.98
C ASN A 34 0.91 4.55 16.75
N GLU A 35 -0.40 4.44 16.96
CA GLU A 35 -1.17 3.21 16.82
C GLU A 35 -1.63 2.93 15.38
N MET A 36 -1.45 3.88 14.45
CA MET A 36 -1.85 3.72 13.05
C MET A 36 -1.37 2.40 12.40
N PRO A 37 -0.11 1.97 12.54
CA PRO A 37 0.33 0.69 11.99
C PRO A 37 -0.45 -0.51 12.53
N LEU A 38 -0.87 -0.46 13.79
CA LEU A 38 -1.65 -1.54 14.42
C LEU A 38 -3.08 -1.59 13.88
N HIS A 39 -3.73 -0.44 13.68
CA HIS A 39 -5.07 -0.40 13.08
C HIS A 39 -5.06 -0.96 11.66
N ILE A 40 -4.07 -0.60 10.84
CA ILE A 40 -3.88 -1.15 9.50
C ILE A 40 -3.69 -2.68 9.58
N ALA A 41 -2.78 -3.13 10.45
CA ALA A 41 -2.46 -4.54 10.64
C ALA A 41 -3.69 -5.39 11.00
N ASN A 42 -4.58 -4.86 11.85
CA ASN A 42 -5.76 -5.58 12.32
C ASN A 42 -6.87 -5.69 11.26
N ASN A 43 -6.80 -4.90 10.18
CA ASN A 43 -7.83 -4.86 9.14
C ASN A 43 -7.36 -5.41 7.79
N ILE A 44 -6.04 -5.48 7.54
CA ILE A 44 -5.50 -5.75 6.21
C ILE A 44 -5.90 -7.11 5.64
N GLU A 45 -5.98 -8.17 6.46
CA GLU A 45 -6.40 -9.51 6.01
C GLU A 45 -7.83 -9.49 5.48
N ARG A 46 -8.75 -8.80 6.18
CA ARG A 46 -10.14 -8.61 5.73
C ARG A 46 -10.18 -7.85 4.41
N LEU A 47 -9.46 -6.73 4.32
CA LEU A 47 -9.45 -5.90 3.10
C LEU A 47 -8.92 -6.66 1.88
N VAL A 48 -7.87 -7.47 2.05
CA VAL A 48 -7.34 -8.35 1.00
C VAL A 48 -8.39 -9.36 0.56
N LYS A 49 -9.02 -10.04 1.52
CA LYS A 49 -10.06 -11.03 1.24
C LYS A 49 -11.23 -10.41 0.47
N ASP A 50 -11.78 -9.31 0.99
CA ASP A 50 -12.93 -8.61 0.40
C ASP A 50 -12.63 -8.17 -1.04
N ALA A 51 -11.45 -7.59 -1.29
CA ALA A 51 -11.06 -7.13 -2.62
C ALA A 51 -10.94 -8.26 -3.65
N LEU A 52 -10.39 -9.41 -3.25
CA LEU A 52 -10.25 -10.58 -4.12
C LEU A 52 -11.61 -11.27 -4.37
N GLU A 53 -12.41 -11.45 -3.32
CA GLU A 53 -13.74 -12.08 -3.41
C GLU A 53 -14.71 -11.26 -4.28
N GLN A 54 -14.75 -9.94 -4.09
CA GLN A 54 -15.59 -9.04 -4.90
C GLN A 54 -15.26 -9.08 -6.39
N ALA A 55 -13.99 -9.32 -6.74
CA ALA A 55 -13.54 -9.43 -8.12
C ALA A 55 -13.57 -10.86 -8.67
N GLY A 56 -13.93 -11.87 -7.86
CA GLY A 56 -13.89 -13.28 -8.25
C GLY A 56 -12.48 -13.82 -8.51
N VAL A 57 -11.45 -13.21 -7.92
CA VAL A 57 -10.05 -13.62 -8.09
C VAL A 57 -9.69 -14.68 -7.06
N MET A 58 -9.26 -15.84 -7.54
CA MET A 58 -8.82 -16.95 -6.69
C MET A 58 -7.30 -16.90 -6.48
N ALA A 59 -6.85 -16.37 -5.35
CA ALA A 59 -5.45 -16.42 -4.92
C ALA A 59 -5.29 -17.42 -3.76
N LYS A 60 -4.56 -18.51 -3.98
CA LYS A 60 -4.33 -19.56 -2.96
C LYS A 60 -3.10 -19.25 -2.12
N ASP A 61 -2.11 -18.59 -2.71
CA ASP A 61 -0.85 -18.22 -2.08
C ASP A 61 -0.52 -16.77 -2.41
N LEU A 62 -0.64 -15.88 -1.43
CA LEU A 62 -0.42 -14.44 -1.59
C LEU A 62 1.00 -14.09 -2.06
N ASN A 63 1.99 -14.97 -1.84
CA ASN A 63 3.35 -14.75 -2.30
C ASN A 63 3.52 -15.07 -3.79
N LYS A 64 2.80 -16.09 -4.28
CA LYS A 64 2.90 -16.59 -5.66
C LYS A 64 1.87 -16.02 -6.62
N ASP A 65 0.70 -15.61 -6.10
CA ASP A 65 -0.44 -15.25 -6.94
C ASP A 65 -0.67 -13.74 -7.03
N VAL A 66 -0.11 -12.96 -6.09
CA VAL A 66 -0.40 -11.52 -5.93
C VAL A 66 0.88 -10.68 -5.84
N PHE A 67 1.00 -9.59 -6.60
CA PHE A 67 2.02 -8.55 -6.39
C PHE A 67 1.50 -7.41 -5.50
N TRP A 68 2.40 -6.72 -4.79
CA TRP A 68 2.02 -5.81 -3.69
C TRP A 68 2.58 -4.41 -3.88
N ALA A 69 1.70 -3.43 -4.06
CA ALA A 69 2.05 -2.00 -4.10
C ALA A 69 1.52 -1.33 -2.82
N VAL A 70 2.33 -1.27 -1.76
CA VAL A 70 1.90 -0.70 -0.47
C VAL A 70 2.51 0.68 -0.30
N HIS A 71 1.69 1.68 0.06
CA HIS A 71 2.14 3.03 0.35
C HIS A 71 3.18 3.03 1.48
N PRO A 72 4.42 3.51 1.24
CA PRO A 72 5.48 3.59 2.23
C PRO A 72 5.31 4.78 3.19
N GLY A 73 4.19 4.83 3.92
CA GLY A 73 3.89 5.92 4.86
C GLY A 73 4.80 5.95 6.10
N GLY A 74 5.34 4.78 6.47
CA GLY A 74 6.32 4.61 7.53
C GLY A 74 6.78 3.15 7.63
N ARG A 75 8.02 2.92 8.08
CA ARG A 75 8.63 1.58 8.11
C ARG A 75 7.77 0.55 8.83
N LYS A 76 7.20 0.92 9.99
CA LYS A 76 6.33 0.04 10.79
C LYS A 76 5.08 -0.42 10.04
N ILE A 77 4.56 0.38 9.11
CA ILE A 77 3.40 -0.01 8.30
C ILE A 77 3.78 -1.19 7.40
N LEU A 78 4.89 -1.07 6.66
CA LEU A 78 5.37 -2.14 5.78
C LEU A 78 5.69 -3.41 6.57
N ASP A 79 6.35 -3.28 7.73
CA ASP A 79 6.68 -4.43 8.58
C ASP A 79 5.44 -5.16 9.11
N MET A 80 4.40 -4.41 9.50
CA MET A 80 3.15 -5.00 9.98
C MET A 80 2.35 -5.65 8.86
N VAL A 81 2.28 -5.03 7.67
CA VAL A 81 1.61 -5.62 6.51
C VAL A 81 2.32 -6.91 6.08
N GLU A 82 3.66 -6.89 6.00
CA GLU A 82 4.48 -8.08 5.71
C GLU A 82 4.19 -9.21 6.71
N THR A 83 4.23 -8.90 8.01
CA THR A 83 4.05 -9.88 9.08
C THR A 83 2.64 -10.46 9.09
N ARG A 84 1.61 -9.61 9.00
CA ARG A 84 0.21 -10.04 9.08
C ARG A 84 -0.19 -10.92 7.91
N LEU A 85 0.23 -10.54 6.71
CA LEU A 85 -0.12 -11.29 5.50
C LEU A 85 0.83 -12.47 5.22
N GLY A 86 1.86 -12.66 6.05
CA GLY A 86 2.86 -13.72 5.84
C GLY A 86 3.63 -13.57 4.53
N LEU A 87 3.92 -12.32 4.15
CA LEU A 87 4.62 -12.03 2.89
C LEU A 87 6.12 -12.29 3.04
N GLU A 88 6.71 -12.84 1.98
CA GLU A 88 8.16 -12.86 1.82
C GLU A 88 8.67 -11.43 1.70
N LYS A 89 9.86 -11.16 2.27
CA LYS A 89 10.49 -9.83 2.26
C LYS A 89 10.54 -9.19 0.86
N ALA A 90 10.75 -10.02 -0.16
CA ALA A 90 10.84 -9.57 -1.55
C ALA A 90 9.56 -8.87 -2.05
N LYS A 91 8.38 -9.21 -1.50
CA LYS A 91 7.07 -8.69 -1.96
C LYS A 91 6.89 -7.20 -1.70
N LEU A 92 7.56 -6.64 -0.67
CA LEU A 92 7.50 -5.22 -0.35
C LEU A 92 8.80 -4.48 -0.70
N GLU A 93 9.72 -5.12 -1.43
CA GLU A 93 11.04 -4.56 -1.72
C GLU A 93 10.96 -3.26 -2.53
N ALA A 94 10.02 -3.15 -3.50
CA ALA A 94 9.80 -1.92 -4.24
C ALA A 94 9.35 -0.76 -3.31
N ALA A 95 8.39 -1.03 -2.41
CA ALA A 95 7.92 -0.04 -1.44
C ALA A 95 9.04 0.39 -0.45
N ARG A 96 9.84 -0.57 0.01
CA ARG A 96 10.98 -0.32 0.90
C ARG A 96 12.07 0.48 0.21
N GLU A 97 12.36 0.21 -1.06
CA GLU A 97 13.35 0.95 -1.83
C GLU A 97 12.92 2.39 -2.10
N VAL A 98 11.64 2.61 -2.42
CA VAL A 98 11.08 3.96 -2.56
C VAL A 98 11.17 4.73 -1.24
N MET A 99 10.82 4.10 -0.11
CA MET A 99 10.97 4.71 1.20
C MET A 99 12.44 5.08 1.49
N ARG A 100 13.37 4.20 1.15
CA ARG A 100 14.82 4.40 1.37
C ARG A 100 15.36 5.57 0.56
N ARG A 101 14.92 5.73 -0.70
CA ARG A 101 15.42 6.76 -1.62
C ARG A 101 14.73 8.11 -1.45
N HIS A 102 13.42 8.10 -1.20
CA HIS A 102 12.57 9.30 -1.31
C HIS A 102 11.86 9.67 0.00
N GLY A 103 11.89 8.80 1.01
CA GLY A 103 11.08 8.97 2.21
C GLY A 103 9.59 8.91 1.91
N ASN A 104 8.78 9.55 2.77
CA ASN A 104 7.34 9.68 2.57
C ASN A 104 7.01 11.00 1.85
N THR A 105 6.82 10.93 0.53
CA THR A 105 6.36 12.03 -0.35
C THR A 105 4.83 12.18 -0.39
N LEU A 106 4.12 11.70 0.64
CA LEU A 106 2.66 11.68 0.71
C LEU A 106 2.05 10.87 -0.45
N SER A 107 1.00 11.37 -1.09
CA SER A 107 0.23 10.65 -2.11
C SER A 107 1.08 10.20 -3.31
N SER A 108 2.13 10.93 -3.69
CA SER A 108 2.97 10.56 -4.84
C SER A 108 3.75 9.27 -4.62
N CYS A 109 4.00 8.86 -3.37
CA CYS A 109 4.76 7.65 -3.07
C CYS A 109 4.24 6.42 -3.81
N ILE A 110 2.92 6.24 -3.90
CA ILE A 110 2.36 5.03 -4.49
C ILE A 110 2.65 4.93 -5.99
N MET A 111 2.67 6.07 -6.69
CA MET A 111 3.04 6.13 -8.11
C MET A 111 4.52 5.79 -8.30
N VAL A 112 5.38 6.27 -7.41
CA VAL A 112 6.81 5.95 -7.43
C VAL A 112 7.05 4.46 -7.12
N VAL A 113 6.25 3.84 -6.25
CA VAL A 113 6.31 2.39 -5.98
C VAL A 113 5.94 1.58 -7.22
N LEU A 114 4.87 1.97 -7.92
CA LEU A 114 4.47 1.31 -9.16
C LEU A 114 5.54 1.44 -10.26
N ASP A 115 6.16 2.62 -10.39
CA ASP A 115 7.23 2.81 -11.37
C ASP A 115 8.49 1.99 -11.01
N GLU A 116 8.90 1.98 -9.74
CA GLU A 116 10.02 1.17 -9.27
C GLU A 116 9.76 -0.33 -9.49
N MET A 117 8.56 -0.81 -9.20
CA MET A 117 8.14 -2.19 -9.47
C MET A 117 8.22 -2.53 -10.95
N ARG A 118 7.67 -1.67 -11.82
CA ARG A 118 7.73 -1.84 -13.27
C ARG A 118 9.16 -1.86 -13.77
N ARG A 119 10.01 -0.92 -13.35
CA ARG A 119 11.43 -0.83 -13.72
C ARG A 119 12.18 -2.11 -13.35
N ARG A 120 12.03 -2.57 -12.10
CA ARG A 120 12.65 -3.82 -11.61
C ARG A 120 12.17 -5.05 -12.40
N SER A 121 10.90 -5.08 -12.77
CA SER A 121 10.33 -6.18 -13.55
C SER A 121 10.94 -6.24 -14.96
N VAL A 122 11.14 -5.08 -15.60
CA VAL A 122 11.81 -4.97 -16.91
C VAL A 122 13.27 -5.42 -16.81
N GLU A 123 14.01 -4.91 -15.83
CA GLU A 123 15.43 -5.24 -15.62
C GLU A 123 15.67 -6.72 -15.36
N ARG A 124 14.68 -7.40 -14.79
CA ARG A 124 14.72 -8.84 -14.49
C ARG A 124 14.07 -9.71 -15.57
N SER A 125 13.66 -9.12 -16.69
CA SER A 125 12.98 -9.81 -17.79
C SER A 125 11.77 -10.64 -17.32
N MET A 126 10.98 -10.08 -16.40
CA MET A 126 9.78 -10.73 -15.87
C MET A 126 8.65 -10.71 -16.91
N ALA A 127 7.69 -11.62 -16.79
CA ALA A 127 6.58 -11.72 -17.74
C ALA A 127 5.63 -10.50 -17.73
N THR A 128 5.50 -9.83 -16.58
CA THR A 128 4.58 -8.70 -16.39
C THR A 128 5.25 -7.58 -15.60
N ALA A 129 4.70 -6.36 -15.73
CA ALA A 129 5.12 -5.20 -14.94
C ALA A 129 4.82 -5.33 -13.43
N GLY A 130 4.03 -6.32 -13.04
CA GLY A 130 3.70 -6.67 -11.65
C GLY A 130 4.55 -7.83 -11.14
N GLU A 131 5.88 -7.76 -11.32
CA GLU A 131 6.83 -8.78 -10.87
C GLU A 131 6.56 -10.18 -11.43
N GLY A 132 6.08 -10.27 -12.68
CA GLY A 132 5.75 -11.54 -13.34
C GLY A 132 4.39 -12.12 -12.99
N LEU A 133 3.61 -11.45 -12.13
CA LEU A 133 2.28 -11.87 -11.68
C LEU A 133 1.18 -11.10 -12.40
N GLU A 134 0.01 -11.71 -12.54
CA GLU A 134 -1.14 -11.09 -13.22
C GLU A 134 -1.90 -10.14 -12.29
N TRP A 135 -2.16 -10.57 -11.05
CA TRP A 135 -2.99 -9.83 -10.10
C TRP A 135 -2.14 -9.16 -9.04
N GLY A 136 -2.57 -7.97 -8.61
CA GLY A 136 -1.90 -7.27 -7.53
C GLY A 136 -2.84 -6.38 -6.74
N LEU A 137 -2.46 -6.13 -5.48
CA LEU A 137 -3.18 -5.24 -4.60
C LEU A 137 -2.33 -4.01 -4.30
N LEU A 138 -2.98 -2.86 -4.41
CA LEU A 138 -2.43 -1.58 -4.03
C LEU A 138 -3.15 -1.08 -2.78
N PHE A 139 -2.36 -0.71 -1.78
CA PHE A 139 -2.86 -0.12 -0.53
C PHE A 139 -2.29 1.28 -0.35
N ALA A 140 -3.15 2.26 -0.08
CA ALA A 140 -2.75 3.59 0.35
C ALA A 140 -3.46 3.97 1.66
N PHE A 141 -2.79 4.79 2.47
CA PHE A 141 -3.24 5.14 3.82
C PHE A 141 -3.30 6.66 3.96
N GLY A 142 -4.36 7.18 4.59
CA GLY A 142 -4.58 8.62 4.74
C GLY A 142 -5.39 8.99 5.99
N PRO A 143 -5.76 10.28 6.11
CA PRO A 143 -6.56 10.84 7.21
C PRO A 143 -7.86 10.09 7.51
N GLY A 144 -8.36 10.22 8.74
CA GLY A 144 -9.13 9.16 9.39
C GLY A 144 -8.11 8.20 10.00
N ILE A 145 -8.30 6.89 9.90
CA ILE A 145 -7.34 6.16 9.07
C ILE A 145 -8.17 5.59 7.95
N THR A 146 -8.05 6.22 6.78
CA THR A 146 -8.65 5.71 5.57
C THR A 146 -7.66 4.77 4.89
N VAL A 147 -8.16 3.63 4.42
CA VAL A 147 -7.42 2.67 3.63
C VAL A 147 -8.07 2.59 2.25
N GLU A 148 -7.31 2.97 1.23
CA GLU A 148 -7.66 2.73 -0.17
C GLU A 148 -7.13 1.36 -0.57
N THR A 149 -8.01 0.53 -1.13
CA THR A 149 -7.67 -0.80 -1.66
C THR A 149 -8.00 -0.83 -3.15
N ILE A 150 -7.00 -1.08 -3.99
CA ILE A 150 -7.18 -1.15 -5.44
C ILE A 150 -6.67 -2.48 -5.95
N LEU A 151 -7.54 -3.21 -6.65
CA LEU A 151 -7.16 -4.39 -7.41
C LEU A 151 -6.62 -4.00 -8.78
N LEU A 152 -5.41 -4.47 -9.07
CA LEU A 152 -4.68 -4.22 -10.29
C LEU A 152 -4.54 -5.50 -11.10
N ARG A 153 -4.51 -5.33 -12.42
CA ARG A 153 -4.09 -6.36 -13.38
C ARG A 153 -2.85 -5.84 -14.08
N ALA A 154 -1.76 -6.61 -14.03
CA ALA A 154 -0.49 -6.23 -14.62
C ALA A 154 -0.55 -6.26 -16.14
N LEU A 155 0.26 -5.40 -16.76
CA LEU A 155 0.50 -5.44 -18.21
C LEU A 155 1.70 -6.35 -18.50
N PRO A 156 1.71 -7.08 -19.63
CA PRO A 156 2.89 -7.80 -20.09
C PRO A 156 4.07 -6.84 -20.29
N ILE A 157 5.29 -7.33 -20.06
CA ILE A 157 6.52 -6.62 -20.47
C ILE A 157 6.81 -7.05 -21.90
N SER A 158 6.73 -6.10 -22.83
CA SER A 158 7.11 -6.26 -24.25
C SER A 158 8.61 -6.19 -24.44
#